data_AF-A0A8H6GUN2-F1
#
_entry.id   AF-A0A8H6GUN2-F1
#
_cell.length_a   1.000
_cell.length_b   1.000
_cell.length_c   1.000
_cell.angle_alpha   90.00
_cell.angle_beta   90.00
_cell.angle_gamma   90.00
#
_symmetry.space_group_name_H-M   'P 1'
#
loop_
_entity.id
_entity.type
_entity.pdbx_description
1 polymer ?
#
loop_
_entity_poly.entity_id
_entity_poly.type
_entity_poly.pdbx_seq_one_letter_code
_entity_poly.pdbx_strand_id
1 'polypeptide(L)'
;MQSRIRDLEARLEAQSSPPEFQPFSTSTELVDTGRFEGLPPPHLVDELTSIYFTKLQSDSFMIHGERYIASLYRPAHMQPPMCLQYAILAAGASASPTYKPMAEVFYVRARQYIQVDEMKVEMAALPTTKARVMESAVQIMITVALVTDLNTRFRNPLVSFASFIAASFFLSDFLTTGDLQSEANFTALMTVMVEVGKNNMFTASLAVRLAQTLRASGVDQGTVGKVGVMMADLNIDHPIPGQEDKENGIVILCPTATTPEQVDFDQAIVWQ
;
A
#
# COMPACT_ATOMS: atom_id res chain seq x y z
N MET A 1 -45.87 26.35 -19.84
CA MET A 1 -44.88 25.34 -20.27
C MET A 1 -43.51 25.64 -19.68
N GLN A 2 -42.97 26.86 -19.83
CA GLN A 2 -41.69 27.28 -19.23
C GLN A 2 -41.63 27.25 -17.69
N SER A 3 -42.76 27.42 -16.98
CA SER A 3 -42.80 27.29 -15.50
C SER A 3 -42.60 25.86 -15.03
N ARG A 4 -43.09 24.89 -15.81
CA ARG A 4 -43.02 23.45 -15.50
C ARG A 4 -41.63 22.89 -15.80
N ILE A 5 -40.93 23.48 -16.77
CA ILE A 5 -39.52 23.17 -17.07
C ILE A 5 -38.62 23.70 -15.95
N ARG A 6 -38.80 24.95 -15.50
CA ARG A 6 -38.06 25.49 -14.35
C ARG A 6 -38.30 24.73 -13.04
N ASP A 7 -39.53 24.26 -12.82
CA ASP A 7 -39.85 23.44 -11.65
C ASP A 7 -39.19 22.05 -11.72
N LEU A 8 -39.05 21.49 -12.92
CA LEU A 8 -38.32 20.24 -13.15
C LEU A 8 -36.81 20.42 -13.03
N GLU A 9 -36.26 21.53 -13.53
CA GLU A 9 -34.84 21.90 -13.39
C GLU A 9 -34.47 22.12 -11.92
N ALA A 10 -35.29 22.83 -11.15
CA ALA A 10 -35.08 23.03 -9.72
C ALA A 10 -35.14 21.71 -8.91
N ARG A 11 -35.98 20.76 -9.34
CA ARG A 11 -36.06 19.41 -8.72
C ARG A 11 -34.88 18.52 -9.13
N LEU A 12 -34.33 18.72 -10.32
CA LEU A 12 -33.12 18.02 -10.79
C LEU A 12 -31.88 18.55 -10.04
N GLU A 13 -31.79 19.87 -9.83
CA GLU A 13 -30.73 20.50 -9.04
C GLU A 13 -30.78 20.07 -7.57
N ALA A 14 -31.97 19.98 -6.97
CA ALA A 14 -32.16 19.46 -5.61
C ALA A 14 -31.82 17.96 -5.47
N GLN A 15 -31.77 17.20 -6.56
CA GLN A 15 -31.27 15.81 -6.58
C GLN A 15 -29.77 15.71 -6.85
N SER A 16 -29.14 16.79 -7.32
CA SER A 16 -27.69 16.86 -7.61
C SER A 16 -26.84 17.33 -6.44
N SER A 17 -27.45 17.68 -5.30
CA SER A 17 -26.72 18.00 -4.08
C SER A 17 -25.93 16.77 -3.60
N PRO A 18 -24.62 16.90 -3.31
CA PRO A 18 -23.84 15.81 -2.73
C PRO A 18 -24.54 15.32 -1.46
N PRO A 19 -24.60 14.00 -1.20
CA PRO A 19 -25.23 13.48 0.00
C PRO A 19 -24.57 14.11 1.24
N GLU A 20 -25.32 14.93 1.97
CA GLU A 20 -24.89 15.43 3.28
C GLU A 20 -24.66 14.22 4.19
N PHE A 21 -23.42 14.05 4.62
CA PHE A 21 -23.01 12.91 5.44
C PHE A 21 -23.52 13.10 6.87
N GLN A 22 -24.55 12.34 7.24
CA GLN A 22 -24.89 12.11 8.64
C GLN A 22 -24.02 10.96 9.16
N PRO A 23 -23.31 11.13 10.31
CA PRO A 23 -22.56 10.03 10.91
C PRO A 23 -23.52 8.87 11.22
N PHE A 24 -23.21 7.68 10.72
CA PHE A 24 -24.06 6.49 10.88
C PHE A 24 -24.32 6.20 12.36
N SER A 25 -25.58 6.32 12.78
CA SER A 25 -26.00 6.19 14.17
C SER A 25 -25.65 4.83 14.76
N THR A 26 -25.10 4.83 15.98
CA THR A 26 -24.78 3.64 16.78
C THR A 26 -26.09 3.01 17.29
N SER A 27 -26.47 1.84 16.79
CA SER A 27 -27.62 1.07 17.30
C SER A 27 -27.16 -0.09 18.20
N THR A 28 -27.89 -0.35 19.27
CA THR A 28 -27.57 -1.30 20.35
C THR A 28 -27.47 -2.78 19.90
N GLU A 29 -27.84 -3.12 18.65
CA GLU A 29 -27.67 -4.46 18.05
C GLU A 29 -26.26 -4.74 17.50
N LEU A 30 -25.35 -3.76 17.55
CA LEU A 30 -24.02 -3.82 16.94
C LEU A 30 -23.03 -4.74 17.67
N VAL A 31 -23.26 -5.02 18.95
CA VAL A 31 -22.31 -5.75 19.81
C VAL A 31 -22.19 -7.24 19.44
N ASP A 32 -23.28 -7.89 19.03
CA ASP A 32 -23.28 -9.32 18.68
C ASP A 32 -22.63 -9.63 17.32
N THR A 33 -22.44 -8.61 16.48
CA THR A 33 -21.82 -8.77 15.15
C THR A 33 -20.34 -8.39 15.12
N GLY A 34 -19.79 -7.89 16.24
CA GLY A 34 -18.42 -7.39 16.32
C GLY A 34 -18.18 -6.11 15.49
N ARG A 35 -19.23 -5.30 15.28
CA ARG A 35 -19.18 -4.08 14.46
C ARG A 35 -19.28 -2.84 15.33
N PHE A 36 -18.57 -1.78 14.97
CA PHE A 36 -18.56 -0.51 15.70
C PHE A 36 -19.71 0.42 15.30
N GLU A 37 -20.26 0.26 14.10
CA GLU A 37 -21.31 1.12 13.54
C GLU A 37 -22.18 0.37 12.52
N GLY A 38 -23.33 0.96 12.19
CA GLY A 38 -24.17 0.49 11.09
C GLY A 38 -23.43 0.60 9.76
N LEU A 39 -23.56 -0.43 8.92
CA LEU A 39 -22.99 -0.39 7.57
C LEU A 39 -23.59 0.77 6.76
N PRO A 40 -22.82 1.36 5.84
CA PRO A 40 -23.37 2.28 4.86
C PRO A 40 -24.52 1.62 4.08
N PRO A 41 -25.45 2.41 3.54
CA PRO A 41 -26.56 1.87 2.75
C PRO A 41 -26.06 0.93 1.63
N PRO A 42 -26.75 -0.20 1.36
CA PRO A 42 -26.27 -1.19 0.38
C PRO A 42 -25.99 -0.62 -1.01
N HIS A 43 -26.82 0.32 -1.48
CA HIS A 43 -26.63 0.99 -2.76
C HIS A 43 -25.28 1.73 -2.84
N LEU A 44 -24.87 2.36 -1.74
CA LEU A 44 -23.61 3.09 -1.66
C LEU A 44 -22.42 2.12 -1.61
N VAL A 45 -22.59 0.98 -0.93
CA VAL A 45 -21.59 -0.11 -0.94
C VAL A 45 -21.39 -0.65 -2.35
N ASP A 46 -22.47 -0.97 -3.05
CA ASP A 46 -22.42 -1.50 -4.41
C ASP A 46 -21.79 -0.50 -5.40
N GLU A 47 -22.18 0.78 -5.32
CA GLU A 47 -21.68 1.83 -6.21
C GLU A 47 -20.17 2.07 -6.01
N LEU A 48 -19.72 2.27 -4.76
CA LEU A 48 -18.29 2.49 -4.47
C LEU A 48 -17.44 1.26 -4.79
N THR A 49 -17.97 0.06 -4.54
CA THR A 49 -17.31 -1.20 -4.89
C THR A 49 -17.15 -1.31 -6.42
N SER A 50 -18.19 -0.98 -7.20
CA SER A 50 -18.09 -0.96 -8.65
C SER A 50 -17.05 0.05 -9.13
N ILE A 51 -17.03 1.25 -8.55
CA ILE A 51 -16.06 2.30 -8.91
C ILE A 51 -14.63 1.81 -8.66
N TYR A 52 -14.37 1.14 -7.53
CA TYR A 52 -13.07 0.55 -7.23
C TYR A 52 -12.63 -0.47 -8.30
N PHE A 53 -13.45 -1.48 -8.59
CA PHE A 53 -13.08 -2.53 -9.54
C PHE A 53 -12.99 -2.02 -10.99
N THR A 54 -13.75 -0.99 -11.36
CA THR A 54 -13.72 -0.43 -12.72
C THR A 54 -12.59 0.58 -12.94
N LYS A 55 -12.32 1.46 -11.96
CA LYS A 55 -11.37 2.58 -12.15
C LYS A 55 -9.98 2.33 -11.56
N LEU A 56 -9.90 1.61 -10.45
CA LEU A 56 -8.65 1.49 -9.69
C LEU A 56 -7.95 0.15 -9.90
N GLN A 57 -8.71 -0.89 -10.24
CA GLN A 57 -8.18 -2.25 -10.29
C GLN A 57 -7.80 -2.78 -11.67
N SER A 58 -7.67 -1.89 -12.66
CA SER A 58 -7.21 -2.27 -14.01
C SER A 58 -5.78 -2.82 -14.04
N ASP A 59 -4.92 -2.47 -13.07
CA ASP A 59 -3.49 -2.79 -13.10
C ASP A 59 -2.96 -3.60 -11.89
N SER A 60 -3.81 -3.98 -10.93
CA SER A 60 -3.39 -4.74 -9.74
C SER A 60 -4.42 -5.79 -9.30
N PHE A 61 -4.17 -7.05 -9.62
CA PHE A 61 -5.09 -8.18 -9.38
C PHE A 61 -5.06 -8.74 -7.95
N MET A 62 -4.96 -7.89 -6.91
CA MET A 62 -4.91 -8.40 -5.53
C MET A 62 -6.26 -8.94 -5.03
N ILE A 63 -7.39 -8.41 -5.54
CA ILE A 63 -8.73 -8.76 -5.09
C ILE A 63 -9.59 -9.21 -6.27
N HIS A 64 -10.15 -10.43 -6.24
CA HIS A 64 -11.03 -10.87 -7.33
C HIS A 64 -12.42 -10.25 -7.18
N GLY A 65 -12.80 -9.33 -8.08
CA GLY A 65 -14.05 -8.56 -7.98
C GLY A 65 -15.31 -9.39 -7.82
N GLU A 66 -15.52 -10.37 -8.70
CA GLU A 66 -16.72 -11.20 -8.62
C GLU A 66 -16.81 -12.00 -7.32
N ARG A 67 -15.68 -12.51 -6.82
CA ARG A 67 -15.61 -13.27 -5.57
C ARG A 67 -15.87 -12.36 -4.38
N TYR A 68 -15.28 -11.17 -4.40
CA TYR A 68 -15.50 -10.16 -3.38
C TYR A 68 -16.99 -9.79 -3.30
N ILE A 69 -17.59 -9.38 -4.42
CA ILE A 69 -19.01 -9.01 -4.50
C ILE A 69 -19.90 -10.17 -4.02
N ALA A 70 -19.67 -11.39 -4.51
CA ALA A 70 -20.43 -12.56 -4.07
C ALA A 70 -20.30 -12.83 -2.56
N SER A 71 -19.15 -12.54 -1.97
CA SER A 71 -18.92 -12.73 -0.53
C SER A 71 -19.62 -11.69 0.35
N LEU A 72 -19.91 -10.48 -0.14
CA LEU A 72 -20.64 -9.45 0.62
C LEU A 72 -22.04 -9.93 1.03
N TYR A 73 -22.65 -10.80 0.23
CA TYR A 73 -24.01 -11.32 0.47
C TYR A 73 -24.03 -12.61 1.31
N ARG A 74 -22.89 -13.03 1.87
CA ARG A 74 -22.78 -14.22 2.74
C ARG A 74 -23.09 -13.87 4.20
N PRO A 75 -23.35 -14.87 5.06
CA PRO A 75 -23.37 -14.68 6.52
C PRO A 75 -22.08 -14.02 7.05
N ALA A 76 -22.17 -13.27 8.15
CA ALA A 76 -21.09 -12.41 8.66
C ALA A 76 -19.72 -13.09 8.80
N HIS A 77 -19.66 -14.36 9.22
CA HIS A 77 -18.41 -15.12 9.35
C HIS A 77 -17.77 -15.54 8.00
N MET A 78 -18.47 -15.34 6.89
CA MET A 78 -18.01 -15.61 5.52
C MET A 78 -17.90 -14.34 4.66
N GLN A 79 -18.33 -13.20 5.20
CA GLN A 79 -18.12 -11.92 4.54
C GLN A 79 -16.63 -11.54 4.58
N PRO A 80 -16.18 -10.68 3.67
CA PRO A 80 -14.87 -10.06 3.80
C PRO A 80 -14.72 -9.38 5.17
N PRO A 81 -13.52 -9.35 5.76
CA PRO A 81 -13.31 -8.63 7.01
C PRO A 81 -13.64 -7.15 6.85
N MET A 82 -14.13 -6.51 7.91
CA MET A 82 -14.62 -5.13 7.85
C MET A 82 -13.54 -4.14 7.44
N CYS A 83 -12.29 -4.33 7.87
CA CYS A 83 -11.16 -3.50 7.45
C CYS A 83 -10.99 -3.49 5.92
N LEU A 84 -11.15 -4.65 5.27
CA LEU A 84 -11.07 -4.78 3.81
C LEU A 84 -12.27 -4.10 3.13
N GLN A 85 -13.47 -4.28 3.67
CA GLN A 85 -14.65 -3.62 3.12
C GLN A 85 -14.50 -2.10 3.13
N TYR A 86 -14.14 -1.51 4.28
CA TYR A 86 -13.93 -0.07 4.38
C TYR A 86 -12.74 0.44 3.56
N ALA A 87 -11.69 -0.37 3.39
CA ALA A 87 -10.58 0.00 2.50
C ALA A 87 -11.04 0.13 1.03
N ILE A 88 -11.85 -0.81 0.56
CA ILE A 88 -12.44 -0.75 -0.79
C ILE A 88 -13.39 0.44 -0.93
N LEU A 89 -14.22 0.71 0.07
CA LEU A 89 -15.13 1.87 0.06
C LEU A 89 -14.36 3.20 0.08
N ALA A 90 -13.31 3.31 0.88
CA ALA A 90 -12.45 4.49 0.93
C ALA A 90 -11.79 4.75 -0.43
N ALA A 91 -11.23 3.69 -1.04
CA ALA A 91 -10.60 3.76 -2.34
C ALA A 91 -11.61 4.14 -3.44
N GLY A 92 -12.76 3.46 -3.50
CA GLY A 92 -13.85 3.80 -4.44
C GLY A 92 -14.36 5.23 -4.27
N ALA A 93 -14.49 5.70 -3.03
CA ALA A 93 -14.89 7.07 -2.73
C ALA A 93 -13.84 8.10 -3.18
N SER A 94 -12.55 7.81 -3.00
CA SER A 94 -11.47 8.70 -3.45
C SER A 94 -11.42 8.85 -4.97
N ALA A 95 -11.80 7.80 -5.72
CA ALA A 95 -11.86 7.80 -7.19
C ALA A 95 -13.17 8.39 -7.76
N SER A 96 -14.02 8.95 -6.90
CA SER A 96 -15.28 9.58 -7.27
C SER A 96 -15.35 11.02 -6.74
N PRO A 97 -15.48 12.05 -7.59
CA PRO A 97 -15.61 13.43 -7.10
C PRO A 97 -16.85 13.61 -6.22
N THR A 98 -17.91 12.84 -6.47
CA THR A 98 -19.17 12.87 -5.68
C THR A 98 -18.96 12.39 -4.25
N TYR A 99 -18.13 11.36 -4.05
CA TYR A 99 -17.95 10.69 -2.76
C TYR A 99 -16.61 10.99 -2.09
N LYS A 100 -15.74 11.79 -2.73
CA LYS A 100 -14.43 12.18 -2.20
C LYS A 100 -14.45 12.64 -0.74
N PRO A 101 -15.44 13.41 -0.25
CA PRO A 101 -15.51 13.79 1.17
C PRO A 101 -15.64 12.61 2.14
N MET A 102 -16.16 11.46 1.69
CA MET A 102 -16.33 10.26 2.50
C MET A 102 -15.08 9.37 2.54
N ALA A 103 -14.12 9.59 1.64
CA ALA A 103 -12.93 8.75 1.52
C ALA A 103 -12.13 8.71 2.83
N GLU A 104 -11.89 9.86 3.44
CA GLU A 104 -11.14 9.98 4.69
C GLU A 104 -11.86 9.26 5.84
N VAL A 105 -13.18 9.43 5.94
CA VAL A 105 -13.98 8.80 6.99
C VAL A 105 -13.94 7.28 6.88
N PHE A 106 -14.06 6.74 5.67
CA PHE A 106 -13.94 5.30 5.44
C PHE A 106 -12.50 4.79 5.67
N TYR A 107 -11.48 5.59 5.33
CA TYR A 107 -10.09 5.24 5.58
C TYR A 107 -9.78 5.12 7.07
N VAL A 108 -10.20 6.11 7.88
CA VAL A 108 -10.04 6.07 9.35
C VAL A 108 -10.72 4.85 9.95
N ARG A 109 -11.92 4.51 9.47
CA ARG A 109 -12.64 3.29 9.90
C ARG A 109 -11.89 2.02 9.54
N ALA A 110 -11.38 1.91 8.31
CA ALA A 110 -10.59 0.75 7.88
C ALA A 110 -9.39 0.53 8.82
N ARG A 111 -8.72 1.61 9.23
CA ARG A 111 -7.61 1.59 10.18
C ARG A 111 -8.02 1.13 11.59
N GLN A 112 -9.19 1.52 12.07
CA GLN A 112 -9.67 1.07 13.38
C GLN A 112 -9.96 -0.42 13.38
N TYR A 113 -10.63 -0.93 12.34
CA TYR A 113 -10.93 -2.36 12.23
C TYR A 113 -9.67 -3.23 12.13
N ILE A 114 -8.65 -2.81 11.39
CA ILE A 114 -7.39 -3.58 11.30
C ILE A 114 -6.64 -3.62 12.64
N GLN A 115 -6.57 -2.50 13.37
CA GLN A 115 -5.91 -2.45 14.69
C GLN A 115 -6.56 -3.42 15.69
N VAL A 116 -7.88 -3.51 15.67
CA VAL A 116 -8.63 -4.43 16.53
C VAL A 116 -8.39 -5.88 16.14
N ASP A 117 -8.31 -6.17 14.85
CA ASP A 117 -8.03 -7.52 14.36
C ASP A 117 -6.57 -7.92 14.64
N GLU A 118 -5.61 -7.00 14.56
CA GLU A 118 -4.21 -7.24 14.94
C GLU A 118 -4.07 -7.69 16.40
N MET A 119 -4.79 -7.06 17.33
CA MET A 119 -4.79 -7.45 18.76
C MET A 119 -5.34 -8.86 19.01
N LYS A 120 -6.13 -9.43 18.10
CA LYS A 120 -6.64 -10.82 18.22
C LYS A 120 -5.64 -11.87 17.72
N VAL A 121 -4.71 -11.48 16.85
CA VAL A 121 -3.76 -12.40 16.18
C VAL A 121 -2.61 -12.85 17.11
N GLU A 122 -2.49 -12.24 18.29
CA GLU A 122 -1.23 -12.09 19.01
C GLU A 122 -0.60 -13.35 19.66
N MET A 123 -1.17 -14.57 19.61
CA MET A 123 -0.49 -15.72 20.28
C MET A 123 -0.50 -17.07 19.55
N ALA A 124 -1.59 -17.47 18.89
CA ALA A 124 -1.68 -18.83 18.32
C ALA A 124 -1.21 -18.94 16.85
N ALA A 125 -1.25 -17.84 16.09
CA ALA A 125 -1.01 -17.86 14.64
C ALA A 125 0.39 -17.37 14.23
N LEU A 126 1.18 -16.82 15.15
CA LEU A 126 2.49 -16.23 14.86
C LEU A 126 3.50 -17.23 14.26
N PRO A 127 3.68 -18.45 14.81
CA PRO A 127 4.65 -19.40 14.25
C PRO A 127 4.28 -19.86 12.83
N THR A 128 2.99 -20.10 12.57
CA THR A 128 2.50 -20.55 11.26
C THR A 128 2.56 -19.43 10.23
N THR A 129 2.26 -18.19 10.64
CA THR A 129 2.38 -17.02 9.77
C THR A 129 3.83 -16.75 9.42
N LYS A 130 4.76 -16.79 10.39
CA LYS A 130 6.20 -16.62 10.14
C LYS A 130 6.71 -17.64 9.12
N ALA A 131 6.36 -18.91 9.27
CA ALA A 131 6.77 -19.96 8.34
C ALA A 131 6.24 -19.72 6.91
N ARG A 132 4.95 -19.41 6.76
CA ARG A 132 4.33 -19.16 5.45
C ARG A 132 4.88 -17.92 4.75
N VAL A 133 5.17 -16.86 5.51
CA VAL A 133 5.77 -15.64 4.97
C VAL A 133 7.22 -15.90 4.53
N MET A 134 7.98 -16.70 5.29
CA MET A 134 9.33 -17.08 4.90
C MET A 134 9.34 -17.89 3.59
N GLU A 135 8.45 -18.87 3.44
CA GLU A 135 8.30 -19.61 2.18
C GLU A 135 7.93 -18.69 1.01
N SER A 136 7.08 -17.69 1.24
CA SER A 136 6.70 -16.70 0.23
C SER A 136 7.89 -15.81 -0.16
N ALA A 137 8.71 -15.39 0.80
CA ALA A 137 9.93 -14.61 0.55
C ALA A 137 10.93 -15.40 -0.30
N VAL A 138 11.11 -16.70 -0.02
CA VAL A 138 11.94 -17.60 -0.82
C VAL A 138 11.42 -17.73 -2.25
N GLN A 139 10.10 -17.87 -2.43
CA GLN A 139 9.50 -17.92 -3.77
C GLN A 139 9.67 -16.62 -4.56
N ILE A 140 9.55 -15.47 -3.90
CA ILE A 140 9.84 -14.17 -4.52
C ILE A 140 11.29 -14.12 -4.97
N MET A 141 12.24 -14.52 -4.11
CA MET A 141 13.66 -14.56 -4.46
C MET A 141 13.93 -15.47 -5.66
N ILE A 142 13.40 -16.70 -5.68
CA ILE A 142 13.54 -17.63 -6.81
C ILE A 142 12.96 -17.00 -8.08
N THR A 143 11.77 -16.38 -7.98
CA THR A 143 11.13 -15.73 -9.13
C THR A 143 12.00 -14.60 -9.69
N VAL A 144 12.58 -13.77 -8.82
CA VAL A 144 13.51 -12.68 -9.16
C VAL A 144 14.83 -13.23 -9.74
N ALA A 145 15.32 -14.37 -9.26
CA ALA A 145 16.54 -15.00 -9.76
C ALA A 145 16.36 -15.67 -11.14
N LEU A 146 15.17 -16.18 -11.45
CA LEU A 146 14.86 -16.82 -12.74
C LEU A 146 14.56 -15.81 -13.87
N VAL A 147 14.51 -14.52 -13.55
CA VAL A 147 14.28 -13.46 -14.55
C VAL A 147 15.52 -13.25 -15.39
N THR A 148 15.36 -13.27 -16.70
CA THR A 148 16.46 -12.93 -17.64
C THR A 148 16.69 -11.43 -17.77
N ASP A 149 15.63 -10.63 -17.74
CA ASP A 149 15.70 -9.15 -17.79
C ASP A 149 15.07 -8.52 -16.54
N LEU A 150 15.92 -8.25 -15.55
CA LEU A 150 15.55 -7.60 -14.30
C LEU A 150 15.05 -6.17 -14.51
N ASN A 151 15.66 -5.41 -15.43
CA ASN A 151 15.28 -4.02 -15.68
C ASN A 151 13.85 -3.92 -16.20
N THR A 152 13.45 -4.80 -17.12
CA THR A 152 12.08 -4.82 -17.63
C THR A 152 11.08 -5.28 -16.58
N ARG A 153 11.40 -6.31 -15.79
CA ARG A 153 10.45 -6.86 -14.79
C ARG A 153 10.21 -5.91 -13.61
N PHE A 154 11.24 -5.19 -13.18
CA PHE A 154 11.16 -4.20 -12.10
C PHE A 154 10.56 -2.85 -12.55
N ARG A 155 10.16 -2.70 -13.82
CA ARG A 155 9.29 -1.57 -14.21
C ARG A 155 7.94 -1.62 -13.49
N ASN A 156 7.48 -2.82 -13.12
CA ASN A 156 6.31 -2.95 -12.25
C ASN A 156 6.73 -2.67 -10.79
N PRO A 157 6.23 -1.61 -10.15
CA PRO A 157 6.61 -1.24 -8.79
C PRO A 157 6.25 -2.32 -7.75
N LEU A 158 5.28 -3.20 -8.03
CA LEU A 158 4.96 -4.32 -7.16
C LEU A 158 6.10 -5.33 -7.07
N VAL A 159 6.90 -5.49 -8.12
CA VAL A 159 8.06 -6.40 -8.10
C VAL A 159 9.14 -5.81 -7.20
N SER A 160 9.46 -4.52 -7.34
CA SER A 160 10.41 -3.83 -6.46
C SER A 160 9.95 -3.86 -4.99
N PHE A 161 8.65 -3.64 -4.75
CA PHE A 161 8.09 -3.72 -3.41
C PHE A 161 8.12 -5.15 -2.85
N ALA A 162 7.77 -6.16 -3.64
CA ALA A 162 7.83 -7.56 -3.21
C ALA A 162 9.27 -7.99 -2.88
N SER A 163 10.25 -7.59 -3.70
CA SER A 163 11.67 -7.83 -3.43
C SER A 163 12.12 -7.13 -2.15
N PHE A 164 11.70 -5.89 -1.91
CA PHE A 164 11.97 -5.16 -0.68
C PHE A 164 11.42 -5.87 0.56
N ILE A 165 10.16 -6.32 0.50
CA ILE A 165 9.52 -7.03 1.61
C ILE A 165 10.22 -8.37 1.86
N ALA A 166 10.51 -9.16 0.82
CA ALA A 166 11.22 -10.42 0.95
C ALA A 166 12.62 -10.23 1.58
N ALA A 167 13.39 -9.24 1.11
CA ALA A 167 14.69 -8.90 1.68
C ALA A 167 14.57 -8.45 3.15
N SER A 168 13.54 -7.68 3.51
CA SER A 168 13.29 -7.26 4.90
C SER A 168 13.00 -8.45 5.81
N PHE A 169 12.28 -9.48 5.34
CA PHE A 169 12.04 -10.70 6.12
C PHE A 169 13.31 -11.53 6.31
N PHE A 170 14.13 -11.70 5.27
CA PHE A 170 15.42 -12.38 5.42
C PHE A 170 16.36 -11.62 6.36
N LEU A 171 16.37 -10.29 6.28
CA LEU A 171 17.11 -9.46 7.22
C LEU A 171 16.58 -9.70 8.64
N SER A 172 15.27 -9.55 8.88
CA SER A 172 14.67 -9.75 10.20
C SER A 172 14.95 -11.15 10.77
N ASP A 173 14.90 -12.19 9.94
CA ASP A 173 15.21 -13.54 10.41
C ASP A 173 16.69 -13.68 10.76
N PHE A 174 17.60 -13.23 9.90
CA PHE A 174 19.03 -13.19 10.20
C PHE A 174 19.34 -12.42 11.50
N LEU A 175 18.71 -11.26 11.71
CA LEU A 175 18.86 -10.47 12.95
C LEU A 175 18.39 -11.22 14.20
N THR A 176 17.38 -12.08 14.06
CA THR A 176 16.75 -12.78 15.18
C THR A 176 17.41 -14.12 15.48
N THR A 177 17.78 -14.87 14.43
CA THR A 177 18.23 -16.27 14.52
C THR A 177 19.72 -16.44 14.25
N GLY A 178 20.35 -15.48 13.58
CA GLY A 178 21.72 -15.60 13.06
C GLY A 178 21.84 -16.54 11.86
N ASP A 179 20.75 -16.87 11.18
CA ASP A 179 20.76 -17.80 10.05
C ASP A 179 21.53 -17.27 8.83
N LEU A 180 22.59 -17.98 8.45
CA LEU A 180 23.47 -17.61 7.34
C LEU A 180 22.78 -17.73 5.97
N GLN A 181 21.78 -18.61 5.83
CA GLN A 181 21.01 -18.68 4.58
C GLN A 181 20.17 -17.42 4.40
N SER A 182 19.57 -16.93 5.47
CA SER A 182 18.85 -15.65 5.49
C SER A 182 19.78 -14.46 5.19
N GLU A 183 21.00 -14.43 5.73
CA GLU A 183 22.01 -13.42 5.35
C GLU A 183 22.33 -13.46 3.84
N ALA A 184 22.54 -14.66 3.29
CA ALA A 184 22.85 -14.87 1.89
C ALA A 184 21.69 -14.46 0.97
N ASN A 185 20.46 -14.85 1.32
CA ASN A 185 19.24 -14.52 0.58
C ASN A 185 18.97 -12.99 0.60
N PHE A 186 19.16 -12.36 1.76
CA PHE A 186 19.12 -10.90 1.89
C PHE A 186 20.16 -10.25 0.97
N THR A 187 21.42 -10.66 1.05
CA THR A 187 22.53 -10.10 0.25
C THR A 187 22.27 -10.25 -1.26
N ALA A 188 21.73 -11.39 -1.69
CA ALA A 188 21.39 -11.64 -3.09
C ALA A 188 20.29 -10.68 -3.60
N LEU A 189 19.18 -10.56 -2.87
CA LEU A 189 18.11 -9.61 -3.23
C LEU A 189 18.58 -8.16 -3.18
N MET A 190 19.40 -7.82 -2.18
CA MET A 190 20.01 -6.50 -2.04
C MET A 190 20.86 -6.13 -3.26
N THR A 191 21.65 -7.08 -3.76
CA THR A 191 22.45 -6.93 -4.99
C THR A 191 21.57 -6.67 -6.20
N VAL A 192 20.50 -7.44 -6.38
CA VAL A 192 19.54 -7.25 -7.48
C VAL A 192 18.89 -5.87 -7.41
N MET A 193 18.43 -5.46 -6.23
CA MET A 193 17.77 -4.16 -6.06
C MET A 193 18.73 -2.98 -6.30
N VAL A 194 20.00 -3.11 -5.92
CA VAL A 194 21.06 -2.13 -6.22
C VAL A 194 21.31 -2.05 -7.72
N GLU A 195 21.46 -3.19 -8.40
CA GLU A 195 21.73 -3.22 -9.84
C GLU A 195 20.57 -2.62 -10.64
N VAL A 196 19.34 -3.02 -10.32
CA VAL A 196 18.12 -2.42 -10.91
C VAL A 196 18.00 -0.95 -10.54
N GLY A 197 18.39 -0.58 -9.32
CA GLY A 197 18.34 0.77 -8.79
C GLY A 197 19.16 1.79 -9.60
N LYS A 198 20.22 1.35 -10.28
CA LYS A 198 21.00 2.20 -11.20
C LYS A 198 20.15 2.83 -12.31
N ASN A 199 19.07 2.15 -12.72
CA ASN A 199 18.16 2.61 -13.78
C ASN A 199 16.72 2.87 -13.27
N ASN A 200 16.40 2.54 -12.02
CA ASN A 200 15.07 2.65 -11.45
C ASN A 200 15.10 3.27 -10.04
N MET A 201 14.77 4.55 -9.97
CA MET A 201 14.80 5.34 -8.73
C MET A 201 13.89 4.78 -7.63
N PHE A 202 12.75 4.18 -8.00
CA PHE A 202 11.85 3.54 -7.04
C PHE A 202 12.55 2.37 -6.35
N THR A 203 13.16 1.47 -7.13
CA THR A 203 13.93 0.34 -6.56
C THR A 203 15.15 0.82 -5.77
N ALA A 204 15.87 1.84 -6.26
CA ALA A 204 17.00 2.44 -5.56
C ALA A 204 16.59 2.96 -4.17
N SER A 205 15.45 3.66 -4.08
CA SER A 205 14.94 4.18 -2.82
C SER A 205 14.67 3.08 -1.79
N LEU A 206 14.08 1.96 -2.23
CA LEU A 206 13.78 0.81 -1.38
C LEU A 206 15.07 0.09 -0.94
N ALA A 207 16.06 0.00 -1.82
CA ALA A 207 17.38 -0.53 -1.49
C ALA A 207 18.05 0.32 -0.40
N VAL A 208 18.03 1.66 -0.52
CA VAL A 208 18.55 2.56 0.51
C VAL A 208 17.86 2.34 1.85
N ARG A 209 16.53 2.16 1.85
CA ARG A 209 15.78 1.86 3.09
C ARG A 209 16.29 0.56 3.75
N LEU A 210 16.50 -0.52 3.00
CA LEU A 210 17.07 -1.77 3.54
C LEU A 210 18.45 -1.55 4.16
N ALA A 211 19.33 -0.81 3.47
CA ALA A 211 20.67 -0.52 3.98
C ALA A 211 20.63 0.32 5.27
N GLN A 212 19.71 1.28 5.38
CA GLN A 212 19.51 2.05 6.59
C GLN A 212 19.00 1.18 7.74
N THR A 213 18.04 0.28 7.48
CA THR A 213 17.56 -0.68 8.48
C THR A 213 18.67 -1.58 8.99
N LEU A 214 19.53 -2.11 8.10
CA LEU A 214 20.70 -2.92 8.47
C LEU A 214 21.73 -2.13 9.30
N ARG A 215 21.94 -0.84 9.00
CA ARG A 215 22.85 0.01 9.80
C ARG A 215 22.28 0.30 11.19
N ALA A 216 20.97 0.56 11.28
CA ALA A 216 20.30 0.86 12.53
C ALA A 216 20.22 -0.35 13.47
N SER A 217 20.25 -1.58 12.95
CA SER A 217 20.17 -2.80 13.76
C SER A 217 21.47 -3.19 14.49
N GLY A 218 22.59 -2.49 14.24
CA GLY A 218 23.83 -2.66 15.03
C GLY A 218 24.60 -3.97 14.81
N VAL A 219 24.47 -4.58 13.62
CA VAL A 219 24.98 -5.92 13.25
C VAL A 219 26.48 -5.94 12.93
N ASP A 220 27.03 -7.14 12.75
CA ASP A 220 28.35 -7.45 12.20
C ASP A 220 28.79 -6.45 11.12
N GLN A 221 29.96 -5.85 11.35
CA GLN A 221 30.56 -4.85 10.47
C GLN A 221 30.86 -5.41 9.07
N GLY A 222 30.97 -6.74 8.94
CA GLY A 222 31.16 -7.43 7.67
C GLY A 222 29.96 -7.27 6.72
N THR A 223 28.75 -7.62 7.15
CA THR A 223 27.54 -7.50 6.32
C THR A 223 27.20 -6.03 6.03
N VAL A 224 27.36 -5.15 7.03
CA VAL A 224 27.19 -3.69 6.86
C VAL A 224 28.19 -3.14 5.84
N GLY A 225 29.45 -3.59 5.89
CA GLY A 225 30.50 -3.23 4.95
C GLY A 225 30.19 -3.67 3.52
N LYS A 226 29.76 -4.93 3.31
CA LYS A 226 29.34 -5.45 2.00
C LYS A 226 28.23 -4.59 1.39
N VAL A 227 27.18 -4.30 2.15
CA VAL A 227 26.06 -3.46 1.69
C VAL A 227 26.50 -2.01 1.47
N GLY A 228 27.43 -1.50 2.28
CA GLY A 228 28.03 -0.18 2.10
C GLY A 228 28.74 -0.04 0.75
N VAL A 229 29.48 -1.07 0.33
CA VAL A 229 30.13 -1.11 -0.99
C VAL A 229 29.09 -1.15 -2.11
N MET A 230 28.07 -2.01 -2.00
CA MET A 230 26.97 -2.07 -2.99
C MET A 230 26.23 -0.74 -3.13
N MET A 231 26.03 -0.03 -2.01
CA MET A 231 25.37 1.28 -1.99
C MET A 231 26.21 2.40 -2.61
N ALA A 232 27.54 2.30 -2.59
CA ALA A 232 28.41 3.29 -3.22
C ALA A 232 28.24 3.32 -4.74
N ASP A 233 27.80 2.20 -5.34
CA ASP A 233 27.53 2.08 -6.77
C ASP A 233 26.17 2.71 -7.18
N LEU A 234 25.31 3.02 -6.22
CA LEU A 234 24.06 3.74 -6.48
C LEU A 234 24.34 5.24 -6.47
N ASN A 235 24.39 5.85 -7.66
CA ASN A 235 24.47 7.31 -7.79
C ASN A 235 23.14 7.95 -7.40
N ILE A 236 22.96 8.21 -6.10
CA ILE A 236 21.83 8.93 -5.52
C ILE A 236 22.35 10.31 -5.06
N ASP A 237 22.97 11.06 -5.98
CA ASP A 237 23.42 12.44 -5.75
C ASP A 237 22.24 13.42 -5.52
N HIS A 238 20.99 12.97 -5.66
CA HIS A 238 19.80 13.80 -5.51
C HIS A 238 18.88 13.25 -4.40
N PRO A 239 18.36 14.10 -3.50
CA PRO A 239 17.40 13.67 -2.49
C PRO A 239 16.19 13.07 -3.20
N ILE A 240 15.80 11.86 -2.82
CA ILE A 240 14.67 11.12 -3.39
C ILE A 240 13.38 11.89 -3.04
N PRO A 241 12.79 12.68 -3.95
CA PRO A 241 11.65 13.51 -3.61
C PRO A 241 10.40 12.65 -3.69
N GLY A 242 9.71 12.49 -2.57
CA GLY A 242 8.32 12.07 -2.59
C GLY A 242 7.47 13.28 -3.00
N GLN A 243 6.80 13.22 -4.14
CA GLN A 243 5.85 14.26 -4.51
C GLN A 243 4.44 13.75 -4.20
N GLU A 244 3.77 14.41 -3.26
CA GLU A 244 2.35 14.16 -3.00
C GLU A 244 1.53 14.74 -4.15
N ASP A 245 0.76 13.88 -4.81
CA ASP A 245 -0.21 14.30 -5.81
C ASP A 245 -1.27 15.19 -5.14
N LYS A 246 -1.33 16.47 -5.52
CA LYS A 246 -2.24 17.47 -4.92
C LYS A 246 -3.71 17.10 -5.07
N GLU A 247 -4.04 16.23 -6.03
CA GLU A 247 -5.42 15.82 -6.26
C GLU A 247 -5.78 14.57 -5.45
N ASN A 248 -4.81 13.69 -5.19
CA ASN A 248 -5.07 12.32 -4.72
C ASN A 248 -4.38 11.94 -3.41
N GLY A 249 -3.45 12.77 -2.89
CA GLY A 249 -2.69 12.53 -1.65
C GLY A 249 -1.67 11.38 -1.74
N ILE A 250 -1.47 10.81 -2.94
CA ILE A 250 -0.55 9.70 -3.16
C ILE A 250 0.87 10.26 -3.31
N VAL A 251 1.78 9.81 -2.46
CA VAL A 251 3.21 10.13 -2.58
C VAL A 251 3.82 9.25 -3.67
N ILE A 252 4.04 9.85 -4.84
CA ILE A 252 4.75 9.20 -5.96
C ILE A 252 6.23 9.49 -5.79
N LEU A 253 7.05 8.43 -5.76
CA LEU A 253 8.50 8.54 -5.86
C LEU A 253 8.85 8.79 -7.34
N CYS A 254 9.00 10.07 -7.71
CA CYS A 254 9.30 10.46 -9.08
C CYS A 254 10.82 10.36 -9.39
N PRO A 255 11.24 9.80 -10.53
CA PRO A 255 12.55 10.07 -11.10
C PRO A 255 12.53 11.48 -11.73
N THR A 256 13.38 12.40 -11.27
CA THR A 256 13.45 13.74 -11.87
C THR A 256 13.91 13.66 -13.32
N ALA A 257 13.10 14.18 -14.23
CA ALA A 257 13.57 14.70 -15.49
C ALA A 257 14.55 15.85 -15.19
N THR A 258 15.83 15.70 -15.51
CA THR A 258 16.77 16.81 -15.49
C THR A 258 16.89 17.41 -16.89
N THR A 259 16.35 18.62 -17.07
CA THR A 259 17.02 19.59 -17.93
C THR A 259 18.07 20.32 -17.09
N PRO A 260 19.30 20.49 -17.59
CA PRO A 260 20.42 20.96 -16.79
C PRO A 260 20.44 22.49 -16.77
N GLU A 261 19.82 23.10 -15.76
CA GLU A 261 20.14 24.46 -15.31
C GLU A 261 19.40 24.72 -14.00
N GLN A 262 20.13 25.16 -12.96
CA GLN A 262 19.64 25.54 -11.62
C GLN A 262 19.33 24.32 -10.71
N VAL A 263 19.78 24.17 -9.45
CA VAL A 263 20.00 25.15 -8.36
C VAL A 263 20.97 24.57 -7.31
N ASP A 264 21.87 25.45 -6.87
CA ASP A 264 22.57 25.68 -5.59
C ASP A 264 22.62 24.65 -4.44
N PHE A 265 23.81 24.50 -3.84
CA PHE A 265 24.24 23.43 -2.92
C PHE A 265 24.17 23.77 -1.42
N ASP A 266 23.60 24.91 -1.01
CA ASP A 266 23.90 25.49 0.32
C ASP A 266 22.75 25.57 1.35
N GLN A 267 21.69 24.77 1.24
CA GLN A 267 20.67 24.70 2.30
C GLN A 267 20.50 23.30 2.91
N ALA A 268 21.21 23.14 4.02
CA ALA A 268 21.08 22.06 4.98
C ALA A 268 19.64 21.90 5.49
N ILE A 269 19.14 20.67 5.45
CA ILE A 269 17.84 20.26 5.99
C ILE A 269 17.96 20.13 7.52
N VAL A 270 17.40 21.10 8.23
CA VAL A 270 17.06 21.00 9.65
C VAL A 270 15.63 20.49 9.76
N TRP A 271 15.44 19.36 10.45
CA TRP A 271 14.12 18.80 10.74
C TRP A 271 13.54 19.45 12.01
N GLN A 272 12.36 20.08 11.88
CA GLN A 272 11.39 20.30 12.96
C GLN A 272 10.06 19.67 12.55
#